data_AF-A0A7U6KP30-F1
#
_entry.id   AF-A0A7U6KP30-F1
#
_cell.length_a   1.000
_cell.length_b   1.000
_cell.length_c   1.000
_cell.angle_alpha   90.00
_cell.angle_beta   90.00
_cell.angle_gamma   90.00
#
_symmetry.space_group_name_H-M   'P 1'
#
loop_
_entity.id
_entity.type
_entity.pdbx_description
1 polymer ?
#
loop_
_entity_poly.entity_id
_entity_poly.type
_entity_poly.pdbx_seq_one_letter_code
_entity_poly.pdbx_strand_id
1 'polypeptide(L)' 'MAVYNAPLNDMRFILNDVFKAPQFWQNNENLAHVDTETVDMIFRRNGKTVKKRFVAYQP' A
#
# COMPACT_ATOMS: atom_id res chain seq x y z
N MET A 1 -22.16 -2.89 -11.03
CA MET A 1 -20.72 -3.01 -11.30
C MET A 1 -19.96 -2.91 -9.98
N ALA A 2 -19.15 -3.92 -9.63
CA ALA A 2 -18.31 -3.87 -8.44
C ALA A 2 -17.11 -2.95 -8.72
N VAL A 3 -17.13 -1.74 -8.15
CA VAL A 3 -15.98 -0.83 -8.21
C VAL A 3 -14.96 -1.34 -7.19
N TYR A 4 -13.91 -2.02 -7.65
CA TYR A 4 -12.79 -2.35 -6.78
C TYR A 4 -12.04 -1.07 -6.41
N ASN A 5 -12.14 -0.70 -5.13
CA ASN A 5 -11.35 0.35 -4.50
C ASN A 5 -10.45 -0.31 -3.45
N ALA A 6 -9.14 -0.25 -3.67
CA ALA A 6 -8.19 -0.76 -2.69
C ALA A 6 -8.32 0.06 -1.39
N PRO A 7 -8.38 -0.59 -0.21
CA PRO A 7 -8.50 0.10 1.07
C PRO A 7 -7.14 0.64 1.51
N LEU A 8 -6.64 1.65 0.79
CA LEU A 8 -5.33 2.27 1.06
C LEU A 8 -5.25 2.85 2.47
N ASN A 9 -6.36 3.37 3.00
CA ASN A 9 -6.42 3.90 4.36
C ASN A 9 -6.28 2.80 5.40
N ASP A 10 -6.91 1.64 5.22
CA ASP A 10 -6.77 0.52 6.16
C ASP A 10 -5.36 -0.06 6.11
N MET A 11 -4.75 -0.16 4.93
CA MET A 11 -3.35 -0.60 4.78
C MET A 11 -2.39 0.35 5.50
N ARG A 12 -2.59 1.66 5.38
CA ARG A 12 -1.83 2.69 6.12
C ARG A 12 -2.01 2.56 7.62
N PHE A 13 -3.25 2.39 8.08
CA PHE A 13 -3.55 2.21 9.50
C PHE A 13 -2.85 0.98 10.08
N ILE A 14 -2.94 -0.16 9.39
CA ILE A 14 -2.27 -1.39 9.83
C ILE A 14 -0.75 -1.18 9.91
N LEU A 15 -0.14 -0.56 8.90
CA LEU A 15 1.32 -0.39 8.87
C LEU A 15 1.82 0.65 9.88
N ASN A 16 1.15 1.81 9.97
CA ASN A 16 1.63 2.92 10.78
C ASN A 16 1.13 2.86 12.22
N ASP A 17 -0.15 2.53 12.43
CA ASP A 17 -0.78 2.60 13.75
C ASP A 17 -0.71 1.28 14.51
N VAL A 18 -0.85 0.14 13.81
CA VAL A 18 -0.78 -1.18 14.44
C VAL A 18 0.67 -1.69 14.54
N PHE A 19 1.39 -1.70 13.42
CA PHE A 19 2.76 -2.25 13.38
C PHE A 19 3.86 -1.23 13.64
N LYS A 20 3.55 0.08 13.62
CA LYS A 20 4.56 1.15 13.70
C LYS A 20 5.74 0.94 12.76
N ALA A 21 5.44 0.51 11.54
CA ALA A 21 6.41 0.14 10.53
C ALA A 21 7.48 1.22 10.24
N PRO A 22 7.18 2.54 10.27
CA PRO A 22 8.21 3.56 10.09
C PRO A 22 9.30 3.48 11.17
N GLN A 23 8.90 3.24 12.42
CA GLN A 23 9.85 3.10 13.53
C GLN A 23 10.66 1.80 13.39
N PHE A 24 10.03 0.73 12.92
CA PHE A 24 10.71 -0.54 12.65
C PHE A 24 11.75 -0.42 11.53
N TRP A 25 11.43 0.27 10.44
CA TRP A 25 12.36 0.47 9.32
C TRP A 25 13.55 1.33 9.71
N GLN A 26 13.32 2.42 10.46
CA GLN A 26 14.40 3.30 10.92
C GLN A 26 15.32 2.63 11.97
N ASN A 27 14.81 1.66 12.72
CA ASN A 27 15.61 0.88 13.67
C ASN A 27 16.41 -0.27 13.01
N ASN A 28 16.29 -0.45 11.70
CA ASN A 28 17.00 -1.50 10.96
C ASN A 28 17.83 -0.86 9.84
N GLU A 29 19.16 -0.89 9.94
CA GLU A 29 20.05 -0.25 8.96
C GLU A 29 19.78 -0.67 7.51
N ASN A 30 19.32 -1.90 7.28
CA ASN A 30 19.00 -2.38 5.93
C ASN A 30 17.69 -1.78 5.39
N LEU A 31 16.77 -1.37 6.27
CA LEU A 31 15.47 -0.82 5.93
C LEU A 31 15.36 0.69 6.20
N ALA A 32 16.41 1.34 6.70
CA ALA A 32 16.39 2.76 7.04
C ALA A 32 16.08 3.70 5.85
N HIS A 33 16.28 3.21 4.62
CA HIS A 33 15.93 3.92 3.38
C HIS A 33 14.45 3.81 2.98
N VAL A 34 13.64 3.06 3.75
CA VAL A 34 12.22 2.85 3.46
C VAL A 34 11.39 3.94 4.11
N ASP A 35 10.78 4.78 3.27
CA ASP A 35 9.86 5.84 3.69
C ASP A 35 8.40 5.46 3.43
N THR A 36 7.50 5.99 4.27
CA THR A 36 6.05 5.83 4.15
C THR A 36 5.51 6.34 2.81
N GLU A 37 6.08 7.42 2.27
CA GLU A 37 5.69 7.95 0.96
C GLU A 37 5.99 6.97 -0.18
N THR A 38 7.12 6.28 -0.12
CA THR A 38 7.50 5.25 -1.11
C THR A 38 6.55 4.06 -1.05
N VAL A 39 6.24 3.61 0.18
CA VAL A 39 5.29 2.51 0.42
C VAL A 39 3.89 2.86 -0.07
N ASP A 40 3.43 4.09 0.18
CA ASP A 40 2.13 4.57 -0.31
C ASP A 40 2.05 4.64 -1.83
N MET A 41 3.13 5.05 -2.49
CA MET A 41 3.21 5.06 -3.94
C MET A 41 3.07 3.64 -4.51
N ILE A 42 3.70 2.64 -3.88
CA ILE A 42 3.61 1.23 -4.27
C ILE A 42 2.17 0.72 -4.11
N PHE A 43 1.51 0.98 -2.99
CA PHE A 43 0.11 0.56 -2.80
C PHE A 43 -0.84 1.20 -3.79
N ARG A 44 -0.66 2.49 -4.08
CA ARG A 44 -1.46 3.19 -5.09
C ARG A 44 -1.24 2.61 -6.48
N ARG A 45 0.00 2.27 -6.84
CA ARG A 45 0.33 1.62 -8.13
C ARG A 45 -0.32 0.24 -8.23
N ASN A 46 -0.19 -0.58 -7.19
CA ASN A 46 -0.78 -1.93 -7.16
C ASN A 46 -2.32 -1.87 -7.19
N GLY A 47 -2.95 -0.99 -6.42
CA GLY A 47 -4.40 -0.80 -6.44
C GLY A 47 -4.94 -0.38 -7.82
N LYS A 48 -4.22 0.50 -8.53
CA LYS A 48 -4.55 0.86 -9.92
C LYS A 48 -4.40 -0.31 -10.88
N THR A 49 -3.33 -1.10 -10.76
CA THR A 49 -3.10 -2.30 -11.60
C THR A 49 -4.19 -3.33 -11.39
N VAL A 50 -4.54 -3.62 -10.15
CA VAL A 50 -5.63 -4.55 -9.80
C VAL A 50 -6.94 -4.04 -10.38
N LYS A 51 -7.31 -2.77 -10.14
CA LYS A 51 -8.54 -2.19 -10.71
C LYS A 51 -8.57 -2.28 -12.24
N LYS A 52 -7.48 -1.94 -12.94
CA LYS A 52 -7.38 -2.04 -14.40
C LYS A 52 -7.57 -3.48 -14.88
N ARG A 53 -6.96 -4.45 -14.20
CA ARG A 53 -7.06 -5.88 -14.56
C ARG A 53 -8.44 -6.44 -14.26
N PHE A 54 -9.07 -6.05 -13.16
CA PHE A 54 -10.44 -6.45 -12.83
C PHE A 54 -11.46 -5.89 -13.84
N VAL A 55 -11.29 -4.63 -14.29
CA VAL A 55 -12.16 -4.04 -15.34
C VAL A 55 -11.94 -4.71 -16.70
N ALA A 56 -10.71 -5.11 -17.03
CA ALA A 56 -10.40 -5.79 -18.29
C ALA A 56 -10.93 -7.24 -18.39
N TYR A 57 -11.38 -7.84 -17.28
CA TYR A 57 -11.95 -9.19 -17.21
C TYR A 57 -13.48 -9.19 -17.03
N GLN A 58 -14.13 -8.01 -17.04
CA GLN A 58 -15.60 -7.92 -17.13
C GLN A 58 -15.98 -7.96 -18.63
N PRO A 59 -16.82 -8.92 -19.07
CA PRO A 59 -17.29 -9.00 -20.46
C PRO A 59 -18.22 -7.83 -20.84
#